data_AF-A0A369UGT3-F1
#
_entry.id   AF-A0A369UGT3-F1
#
_cell.length_a   1.000
_cell.length_b   1.000
_cell.length_c   1.000
_cell.angle_alpha   90.00
_cell.angle_beta   90.00
_cell.angle_gamma   90.00
#
_symmetry.space_group_name_H-M   'P 1'
#
loop_
_entity.id
_entity.type
_entity.pdbx_description
1 polymer ?
#
loop_
_entity_poly.entity_id
_entity_poly.type
_entity_poly.pdbx_seq_one_letter_code
_entity_poly.pdbx_strand_id
1 'polypeptide(L)'
;MALAQAMLLTQAMRVAAQAADWDRLTQLEAEREPLLMQPHTVDAESKALVEAILASDRELYVQVRDARDAVAVQWRQTRAAAAYAAASPLPLPNPPLQVGEGAE
;
A
#
# COMPACT_ATOMS: atom_id res chain seq x y z
N MET A 1 7.36 -18.71 25.06
CA MET A 1 6.71 -17.55 25.72
C MET A 1 5.91 -16.77 24.68
N ALA A 2 4.69 -16.32 25.01
CA ALA A 2 3.79 -15.69 24.04
C ALA A 2 4.32 -14.37 23.46
N LEU A 3 4.94 -13.50 24.29
CA LEU A 3 5.58 -12.26 23.80
C LEU A 3 6.72 -12.51 22.81
N ALA A 4 7.53 -13.55 23.04
CA ALA A 4 8.59 -13.92 22.10
C ALA A 4 8.01 -14.37 20.75
N GLN A 5 6.90 -15.14 20.77
CA GLN A 5 6.19 -15.52 19.55
C GLN A 5 5.53 -14.30 18.86
N ALA A 6 4.93 -13.39 19.63
CA ALA A 6 4.37 -12.15 19.10
C ALA A 6 5.47 -11.30 18.43
N MET A 7 6.67 -11.23 19.01
CA MET A 7 7.80 -10.53 18.40
C MET A 7 8.25 -11.16 17.07
N LEU A 8 8.28 -12.50 16.97
CA LEU A 8 8.57 -13.19 15.72
C LEU A 8 7.53 -12.87 14.64
N LEU A 9 6.24 -12.87 15.01
CA LEU A 9 5.16 -12.49 14.10
C LEU A 9 5.27 -11.02 13.68
N THR A 10 5.57 -10.10 14.58
CA THR A 10 5.81 -8.68 14.25
C THR A 10 6.97 -8.51 13.25
N GLN A 11 8.05 -9.29 13.38
CA GLN A 11 9.13 -9.26 12.40
C GLN A 11 8.69 -9.83 11.04
N ALA A 12 7.90 -10.89 11.02
CA ALA A 12 7.32 -11.43 9.79
C ALA A 12 6.36 -10.43 9.12
N MET A 13 5.58 -9.67 9.91
CA MET A 13 4.69 -8.61 9.41
C MET A 13 5.49 -7.52 8.69
N ARG A 14 6.65 -7.11 9.23
CA ARG A 14 7.54 -6.15 8.55
C ARG A 14 8.03 -6.67 7.20
N VAL A 15 8.37 -7.95 7.12
CA VAL A 15 8.78 -8.58 5.84
C VAL A 15 7.62 -8.61 4.84
N ALA A 16 6.42 -8.99 5.28
CA ALA A 16 5.23 -9.00 4.42
C ALA A 16 4.88 -7.59 3.91
N ALA A 17 4.94 -6.57 4.78
CA ALA A 17 4.70 -5.19 4.40
C ALA A 17 5.73 -4.65 3.39
N GLN A 18 7.02 -4.99 3.56
CA GLN A 18 8.06 -4.63 2.58
C GLN A 18 7.85 -5.30 1.22
N ALA A 19 7.32 -6.52 1.20
CA ALA A 19 6.98 -7.25 -0.02
C ALA A 19 5.62 -6.84 -0.61
N ALA A 20 4.89 -5.91 0.02
CA ALA A 20 3.51 -5.56 -0.31
C ALA A 20 2.55 -6.77 -0.32
N ASP A 21 2.84 -7.79 0.47
CA ASP A 21 1.99 -8.97 0.66
C ASP A 21 0.95 -8.68 1.76
N TRP A 22 -0.10 -7.93 1.37
CA TRP A 22 -1.12 -7.44 2.29
C TRP A 22 -1.99 -8.56 2.87
N ASP A 23 -2.25 -9.60 2.08
CA ASP A 23 -3.01 -10.77 2.56
C ASP A 23 -2.24 -11.49 3.66
N ARG A 24 -0.93 -11.71 3.47
CA ARG A 24 -0.10 -12.32 4.51
C ARG A 24 0.04 -11.41 5.74
N LEU A 25 0.15 -10.09 5.54
CA LEU A 25 0.21 -9.13 6.64
C LEU A 25 -1.03 -9.22 7.54
N THR A 26 -2.23 -9.28 6.96
CA THR A 26 -3.49 -9.41 7.72
C THR A 26 -3.60 -10.76 8.44
N GLN A 27 -3.15 -11.86 7.82
CA GLN A 27 -3.12 -13.17 8.49
C GLN A 27 -2.20 -13.15 9.71
N LEU A 28 -0.99 -12.61 9.54
CA LEU A 28 -0.01 -12.50 10.62
C LEU A 28 -0.51 -11.62 11.77
N GLU A 29 -1.25 -10.55 11.47
CA GLU A 29 -1.89 -9.71 12.49
C GLU A 29 -2.90 -10.52 13.32
N ALA A 30 -3.78 -11.27 12.65
CA ALA A 30 -4.77 -12.12 13.31
C ALA A 30 -4.12 -13.25 14.14
N GLU A 31 -2.99 -13.79 13.70
CA GLU A 31 -2.18 -14.76 14.47
C GLU A 31 -1.54 -14.11 15.71
N ARG A 32 -1.11 -12.84 15.60
CA ARG A 32 -0.39 -12.11 16.66
C ARG A 32 -1.30 -11.58 17.74
N GLU A 33 -2.46 -11.04 17.38
CA GLU A 33 -3.40 -10.39 18.31
C GLU A 33 -3.70 -11.19 19.59
N PRO A 34 -4.09 -12.48 19.52
CA PRO A 34 -4.38 -13.25 20.74
C PRO A 34 -3.16 -13.40 21.67
N LEU A 35 -1.94 -13.44 21.11
CA LEU A 35 -0.70 -13.53 21.89
C LEU A 35 -0.40 -12.23 22.64
N LEU A 36 -0.82 -11.08 22.11
CA LEU A 36 -0.67 -9.79 22.79
C LEU A 36 -1.74 -9.58 23.86
N MET A 37 -2.96 -10.07 23.63
CA MET A 37 -4.12 -9.84 24.50
C MET A 37 -4.15 -10.70 25.76
N GLN A 38 -3.40 -11.80 25.81
CA GLN A 38 -3.29 -12.61 27.01
C GLN A 38 -2.46 -11.91 28.12
N PRO A 39 -2.67 -12.26 29.41
CA PRO A 39 -1.83 -11.74 30.49
C PRO A 39 -0.35 -12.11 30.32
N HIS A 40 0.52 -11.16 30.64
CA HIS A 40 1.98 -11.33 30.60
C HIS A 40 2.59 -11.09 31.97
N THR A 41 3.73 -11.73 32.22
CA THR A 41 4.53 -11.46 33.42
C THR A 41 5.13 -10.06 33.33
N VAL A 42 5.23 -9.39 34.48
CA VAL A 42 5.81 -8.04 34.58
C VAL A 42 7.26 -8.19 35.06
N ASP A 43 8.08 -8.78 34.20
CA ASP A 43 9.52 -8.94 34.41
C ASP A 43 10.32 -8.12 33.37
N ALA A 44 11.63 -8.03 33.58
CA ALA A 44 12.51 -7.23 32.74
C ALA A 44 12.55 -7.72 31.28
N GLU A 45 12.46 -9.04 31.07
CA GLU A 45 12.49 -9.65 29.73
C GLU A 45 11.21 -9.32 28.96
N SER A 46 10.05 -9.49 29.60
CA SER A 46 8.74 -9.18 29.05
C SER A 46 8.62 -7.70 28.72
N LYS A 47 9.16 -6.83 29.60
CA LYS A 47 9.23 -5.39 29.33
C LYS A 47 10.07 -5.09 28.08
N ALA A 48 11.26 -5.68 27.95
CA ALA A 48 12.12 -5.49 26.79
C ALA A 48 11.46 -5.99 25.49
N LEU A 49 10.74 -7.12 25.54
CA LEU A 49 9.99 -7.63 24.40
C LEU A 49 8.85 -6.71 23.99
N VAL A 50 8.08 -6.17 24.94
CA VAL A 50 7.01 -5.20 24.65
C VAL A 50 7.58 -3.93 24.02
N GLU A 51 8.69 -3.39 24.55
CA GLU A 51 9.35 -2.22 23.98
C GLU A 51 9.82 -2.47 22.54
N ALA A 52 10.37 -3.65 22.26
CA ALA A 52 10.80 -4.05 20.91
C ALA A 52 9.62 -4.20 19.93
N ILE A 53 8.50 -4.77 20.39
CA ILE A 53 7.26 -4.89 19.61
C ILE A 53 6.73 -3.50 19.26
N LEU A 54 6.62 -2.60 20.25
CA LEU A 54 6.13 -1.24 20.04
C LEU A 54 7.01 -0.43 19.09
N ALA A 55 8.33 -0.59 19.16
CA ALA A 55 9.25 0.05 18.22
C ALA A 55 9.01 -0.45 16.79
N SER A 56 8.88 -1.78 16.63
CA SER A 56 8.62 -2.42 15.34
C SER A 56 7.26 -2.04 14.76
N ASP A 57 6.23 -1.89 15.60
CA ASP A 57 4.89 -1.46 15.18
C ASP A 57 4.87 -0.04 14.62
N ARG A 58 5.68 0.86 15.19
CA ARG A 58 5.82 2.22 14.64
C ARG A 58 6.46 2.21 13.26
N GLU A 59 7.47 1.37 13.06
CA GLU A 59 8.11 1.23 11.75
C GLU A 59 7.17 0.61 10.72
N LEU A 60 6.42 -0.43 11.12
CA LEU A 60 5.41 -1.05 10.27
C LEU A 60 4.32 -0.06 9.88
N TYR A 61 3.84 0.76 10.83
CA TYR A 61 2.85 1.79 10.56
C TYR A 61 3.34 2.79 9.49
N VAL A 62 4.58 3.23 9.57
CA VAL A 62 5.18 4.12 8.56
C VAL A 62 5.19 3.43 7.19
N GLN A 63 5.64 2.18 7.11
CA GLN A 63 5.67 1.42 5.85
C GLN A 63 4.29 1.29 5.21
N VAL A 64 3.28 0.89 6.00
CA VAL A 64 1.90 0.72 5.51
C VAL A 64 1.31 2.05 5.07
N ARG A 65 1.53 3.12 5.83
CA ARG A 65 1.08 4.48 5.46
C ARG A 65 1.68 4.91 4.13
N ASP A 66 2.99 4.78 3.98
CA ASP A 66 3.69 5.22 2.78
C ASP A 66 3.25 4.41 1.55
N ALA A 67 3.03 3.09 1.71
CA ALA A 67 2.47 2.24 0.67
C ALA A 67 1.05 2.66 0.26
N ARG A 68 0.17 2.94 1.24
CA ARG A 68 -1.19 3.45 0.98
C ARG A 68 -1.15 4.78 0.22
N ASP A 69 -0.28 5.69 0.63
CA ASP A 69 -0.17 7.01 0.02
C ASP A 69 0.35 6.90 -1.44
N ALA A 70 1.28 5.98 -1.71
CA ALA A 70 1.74 5.67 -3.06
C ALA A 70 0.61 5.16 -3.97
N VAL A 71 -0.21 4.21 -3.48
CA VAL A 71 -1.38 3.71 -4.21
C VAL A 71 -2.38 4.84 -4.49
N ALA A 72 -2.62 5.72 -3.52
CA ALA A 72 -3.52 6.86 -3.70
C ALA A 72 -3.02 7.87 -4.76
N VAL A 73 -1.71 8.08 -4.84
CA VAL A 73 -1.09 8.88 -5.92
C VAL A 73 -1.28 8.20 -7.27
N GLN A 74 -0.97 6.92 -7.38
CA GLN A 74 -1.11 6.17 -8.63
C GLN A 74 -2.55 6.18 -9.15
N TRP A 75 -3.52 5.93 -8.27
CA TRP A 75 -4.94 5.97 -8.62
C TRP A 75 -5.36 7.32 -9.22
N ARG A 76 -4.93 8.44 -8.59
CA ARG A 76 -5.23 9.78 -9.09
C ARG A 76 -4.63 10.02 -10.47
N GLN A 77 -3.40 9.59 -10.70
CA GLN A 77 -2.72 9.73 -12.00
C GLN A 77 -3.43 8.91 -13.09
N THR A 78 -3.76 7.65 -12.84
CA THR A 78 -4.48 6.80 -13.79
C THR A 78 -5.84 7.40 -14.16
N ARG A 79 -6.57 7.91 -13.16
CA ARG A 79 -7.87 8.56 -13.40
C ARG A 79 -7.74 9.86 -14.20
N ALA A 80 -6.73 10.67 -13.93
CA ALA A 80 -6.46 11.89 -14.69
C ALA A 80 -6.11 11.58 -16.15
N ALA A 81 -5.29 10.55 -16.39
CA ALA A 81 -4.93 10.10 -17.73
C ALA A 81 -6.16 9.60 -18.52
N ALA A 82 -7.03 8.82 -17.89
CA ALA A 82 -8.28 8.36 -18.49
C ALA A 82 -9.22 9.52 -18.85
N ALA A 83 -9.33 10.53 -17.97
CA ALA A 83 -10.13 11.72 -18.24
C ALA A 83 -9.57 12.56 -19.41
N TYR A 84 -8.25 12.73 -19.49
CA TYR A 84 -7.60 13.43 -20.60
C TYR A 84 -7.81 12.71 -21.94
N ALA A 85 -7.67 11.38 -21.95
CA ALA A 85 -7.91 10.56 -23.13
C ALA A 85 -9.35 10.65 -23.62
N ALA A 86 -10.33 10.69 -22.70
CA ALA A 86 -11.74 10.86 -23.03
C ALA A 86 -12.08 12.28 -23.53
N ALA A 87 -11.33 13.30 -23.09
CA ALA A 87 -11.57 14.70 -23.41
C ALA A 87 -10.84 15.21 -24.68
N SER A 88 -9.85 14.48 -25.20
CA SER A 88 -9.15 14.84 -26.45
C SER A 88 -9.93 14.30 -27.66
N PRO A 89 -10.59 15.15 -28.47
CA PRO A 89 -11.16 14.71 -29.73
C PRO A 89 -10.01 14.34 -30.68
N LEU A 90 -10.14 13.24 -31.42
CA LEU A 90 -9.29 12.99 -32.59
C LEU A 90 -9.23 14.26 -33.45
N PRO A 91 -8.08 14.62 -34.05
CA PRO A 91 -8.05 15.71 -35.01
C PRO A 91 -9.08 15.41 -36.10
N LEU A 92 -9.98 16.35 -36.34
CA LEU A 92 -10.98 16.23 -37.41
C LEU A 92 -10.23 15.89 -38.72
N PRO A 93 -10.68 14.90 -39.50
CA PRO A 93 -10.07 14.64 -40.80
C PRO A 93 -10.10 15.93 -41.61
N ASN A 94 -8.95 16.31 -42.18
CA ASN A 94 -8.85 17.50 -43.03
C ASN A 94 -9.99 17.45 -44.06
N PRO A 95 -10.76 18.55 -44.23
CA PRO A 95 -11.75 18.60 -45.29
C PRO A 95 -11.04 18.32 -46.62
N PRO A 96 -11.64 17.54 -47.54
CA PRO A 96 -11.02 17.26 -48.82
C PRO A 96 -10.69 18.58 -49.50
N LEU A 97 -9.45 18.69 -50.00
CA LEU A 97 -9.04 19.81 -50.85
C LEU A 97 -10.07 19.93 -51.97
N GLN A 98 -10.82 21.03 -51.99
CA GLN A 98 -11.64 21.38 -53.15
C GLN A 98 -10.66 21.62 -54.31
N VAL A 99 -10.47 20.59 -55.13
CA VAL A 99 -9.86 20.73 -56.44
C VAL A 99 -10.84 21.59 -57.22
N GLY A 100 -10.48 22.85 -57.44
CA GLY A 100 -11.27 23.76 -58.25
C GLY A 100 -11.54 23.10 -59.59
N GLU A 101 -12.81 22.79 -59.83
CA GLU A 101 -13.31 22.47 -61.16
C GLU A 101 -13.00 23.68 -62.05
N GLY A 102 -12.46 23.38 -63.23
CA GLY A 102 -12.13 24.37 -64.23
C GLY A 102 -13.34 25.22 -64.60
N ALA A 103 -13.06 26.49 -64.86
CA ALA A 103 -13.88 27.29 -65.75
C ALA A 103 -12.91 27.95 -66.74
N GLU A 104 -13.34 27.86 -67.99
CA GLU A 104 -12.64 28.11 -69.26
C GLU A 104 -12.13 29.55 -69.44
#